data_AF-G9NL12-F1
#
_entry.id   AF-G9NL12-F1
#
_cell.length_a   1.000
_cell.length_b   1.000
_cell.length_c   1.000
_cell.angle_alpha   90.00
_cell.angle_beta   90.00
_cell.angle_gamma   90.00
#
_symmetry.space_group_name_H-M   'P 1'
#
loop_
_entity.id
_entity.type
_entity.pdbx_description
1 polymer ?
#
loop_
_entity_poly.entity_id
_entity_poly.type
_entity_poly.pdbx_seq_one_letter_code
_entity_poly.pdbx_strand_id
1 'polypeptide(L)'
;IAQIAESLPRAQLSSDLYPTPQMKVALEELYASVLNFLLKAYDWYKQEKLSHFLHSVTRPLHRVYADLVDEIAENSRRIDQLAAAAMQAECRDMHQKIKVIQSQLQLIAASRTEPRDLNQIFTVIQSQQDLAATKMDVILNKMASYHAIQSNGILDTNQRLSDLQISQILTHLSNVPLDDPLKSFQHHLFFRKRRAQGTNLSTVTNAFWLSSRFQSLFSTDDSALALMRGNFATRQVLQDLCIDVIDHLRCSNIPTLWALKKAPTPTNEQAQLSIADLLKYLIFQALQLNESLKTEKTMAWRCAQFQRATTATELFQLLLAALDGLGRQIYLVIDLETIEESLQSVDGFNIVSAFLQSFHASQSPNTRLKIIIV
;
A
#
# COMPACT_ATOMS: atom_id res chain seq x y z
N ILE A 1 18.09 -12.50 -5.23
CA ILE A 1 18.44 -13.59 -6.16
C ILE A 1 17.41 -13.72 -7.29
N ALA A 2 16.11 -13.90 -7.02
CA ALA A 2 15.08 -13.95 -8.08
C ALA A 2 15.11 -12.70 -8.99
N GLN A 3 15.21 -11.51 -8.40
CA GLN A 3 15.34 -10.25 -9.14
C GLN A 3 16.63 -10.13 -9.98
N ILE A 4 17.73 -10.75 -9.52
CA ILE A 4 19.02 -10.79 -10.25
C ILE A 4 18.94 -11.76 -11.44
N ALA A 5 18.25 -12.90 -11.24
CA ALA A 5 18.04 -13.91 -12.27
C ALA A 5 17.14 -13.39 -13.42
N GLU A 6 16.25 -12.46 -13.11
CA GLU A 6 15.39 -11.82 -14.10
C GLU A 6 16.08 -10.66 -14.84
N SER A 7 16.96 -9.91 -14.17
CA SER A 7 17.66 -8.76 -14.77
C SER A 7 18.75 -9.15 -15.77
N LEU A 8 19.48 -10.26 -15.53
CA LEU A 8 20.65 -10.64 -16.34
C LEU A 8 20.31 -10.95 -17.81
N PRO A 9 19.33 -11.83 -18.12
CA PRO A 9 18.99 -12.16 -19.50
C PRO A 9 18.50 -10.93 -20.28
N ARG A 10 17.78 -10.03 -19.61
CA ARG A 10 17.27 -8.79 -20.17
C ARG A 10 18.37 -7.77 -20.46
N ALA A 11 19.34 -7.65 -19.56
CA ALA A 11 20.51 -6.80 -19.76
C ALA A 11 21.39 -7.29 -20.91
N GLN A 12 21.59 -8.61 -21.01
CA GLN A 12 22.34 -9.23 -22.10
C GLN A 12 21.64 -9.02 -23.46
N LEU A 13 20.33 -9.24 -23.51
CA LEU A 13 19.54 -8.96 -24.71
C LEU A 13 19.63 -7.48 -25.12
N SER A 14 19.58 -6.56 -24.15
CA SER A 14 19.70 -5.11 -24.41
C SER A 14 21.07 -4.72 -24.99
N SER A 15 22.14 -5.36 -24.50
CA SER A 15 23.50 -5.18 -25.03
C SER A 15 23.67 -5.75 -26.44
N ASP A 16 23.06 -6.90 -26.72
CA ASP A 16 23.10 -7.52 -28.05
C ASP A 16 22.31 -6.70 -29.09
N LEU A 17 21.23 -6.04 -28.65
CA LEU A 17 20.40 -5.18 -29.49
C LEU A 17 21.05 -3.81 -29.71
N TYR A 18 21.61 -3.21 -28.67
CA TYR A 18 22.12 -1.85 -28.68
C TYR A 18 23.56 -1.77 -28.16
N PRO A 19 24.56 -2.22 -28.94
CA PRO A 19 25.97 -2.30 -28.52
C PRO A 19 26.64 -0.92 -28.53
N THR A 20 26.12 0.02 -27.74
CA THR A 20 26.69 1.35 -27.56
C THR A 20 27.83 1.30 -26.53
N PRO A 21 28.82 2.20 -26.59
CA PRO A 21 29.89 2.26 -25.58
C PRO A 21 29.34 2.41 -24.15
N GLN A 22 28.27 3.19 -23.99
CA GLN A 22 27.63 3.42 -22.70
C GLN A 22 26.89 2.17 -22.18
N MET A 23 26.28 1.39 -23.08
CA MET A 23 25.64 0.12 -22.74
C MET A 23 26.65 -0.90 -22.22
N LYS A 24 27.84 -0.97 -22.83
CA LYS A 24 28.92 -1.87 -22.39
C LYS A 24 29.43 -1.52 -21.00
N VAL A 25 29.67 -0.23 -20.73
CA VAL A 25 30.08 0.24 -19.39
C VAL A 25 29.01 -0.09 -18.34
N ALA A 26 27.73 0.15 -18.64
CA ALA A 26 26.65 -0.17 -17.71
C ALA A 26 26.51 -1.68 -17.46
N LEU A 27 26.79 -2.52 -18.47
CA LEU A 27 26.79 -3.97 -18.33
C LEU A 27 27.97 -4.46 -17.48
N GLU A 28 29.16 -3.88 -17.65
CA GLU A 28 30.34 -4.16 -16.82
C GLU A 28 30.09 -3.79 -15.35
N GLU A 29 29.47 -2.64 -15.09
CA GLU A 29 29.06 -2.20 -13.75
C GLU A 29 28.04 -3.16 -13.11
N LEU A 30 27.07 -3.65 -13.90
CA LEU A 30 26.11 -4.66 -13.44
C LEU A 30 26.81 -5.98 -13.08
N TYR A 31 27.70 -6.49 -13.94
CA TYR A 31 28.46 -7.71 -13.65
C TYR A 31 29.36 -7.56 -12.43
N ALA A 32 30.02 -6.42 -12.26
CA ALA A 32 30.85 -6.12 -11.10
C ALA A 32 30.00 -6.14 -9.81
N SER A 33 28.81 -5.55 -9.84
CA SER A 33 27.87 -5.53 -8.71
C SER A 33 27.40 -6.94 -8.34
N VAL A 34 27.07 -7.76 -9.34
CA VAL A 34 26.65 -9.16 -9.13
C VAL A 34 27.81 -10.01 -8.60
N LEU A 35 29.03 -9.85 -9.10
CA LEU A 35 30.21 -10.55 -8.59
C LEU A 35 30.50 -10.15 -7.14
N ASN A 36 30.41 -8.87 -6.81
CA ASN A 36 30.59 -8.37 -5.45
C ASN A 36 29.54 -8.96 -4.48
N PHE A 37 28.29 -9.06 -4.93
CA PHE A 37 27.23 -9.74 -4.18
C PHE A 37 27.56 -11.22 -3.96
N LEU A 38 27.97 -11.96 -4.99
CA LEU A 38 28.31 -13.38 -4.89
C LEU A 38 29.52 -13.64 -4.00
N LEU A 39 30.55 -12.80 -4.07
CA LEU A 39 31.74 -12.90 -3.21
C LEU A 39 31.38 -12.68 -1.74
N LYS A 40 30.58 -11.65 -1.44
CA LYS A 40 30.11 -11.40 -0.07
C LYS A 40 29.19 -12.52 0.45
N ALA A 41 28.32 -13.06 -0.41
CA ALA A 41 27.48 -14.20 -0.06
C ALA A 41 28.31 -15.47 0.18
N TYR A 42 29.38 -15.69 -0.59
CA TYR A 42 30.31 -16.79 -0.40
C TYR A 42 31.11 -16.66 0.89
N ASP A 43 31.64 -15.46 1.19
CA ASP A 43 32.36 -15.19 2.44
C ASP A 43 31.46 -15.41 3.67
N TRP A 44 30.18 -15.04 3.57
CA TRP A 44 29.19 -15.34 4.58
C TRP A 44 28.97 -16.84 4.73
N TYR A 45 28.81 -17.59 3.64
CA TYR A 45 28.61 -19.04 3.66
C TYR A 45 29.81 -19.82 4.22
N LYS A 46 31.02 -19.30 4.06
CA LYS A 46 32.26 -19.94 4.50
C LYS A 46 32.57 -19.71 5.99
N GLN A 47 31.93 -18.75 6.65
CA GLN A 47 32.07 -18.54 8.09
C GLN A 47 31.35 -19.65 8.88
N GLU A 48 32.00 -20.28 9.87
CA GLU A 48 31.44 -21.44 10.58
C GLU A 48 30.16 -21.13 11.38
N LYS A 49 29.37 -22.18 11.67
CA LYS A 49 28.06 -22.16 12.37
C LYS A 49 28.01 -21.34 13.67
N LEU A 50 29.13 -21.16 14.38
CA LEU A 50 29.19 -20.37 15.62
C LEU A 50 29.43 -18.87 15.38
N SER A 51 30.01 -18.49 14.23
CA SER A 51 30.18 -17.10 13.80
C SER A 51 28.84 -16.50 13.37
N HIS A 52 27.95 -17.29 12.75
CA HIS A 52 26.59 -16.85 12.39
C HIS A 52 25.72 -16.48 13.59
N PHE A 53 25.93 -17.10 14.76
CA PHE A 53 25.20 -16.77 15.99
C PHE A 53 25.71 -15.47 16.63
N LEU A 54 27.03 -15.22 16.60
CA LEU A 54 27.65 -14.02 17.15
C LEU A 54 27.58 -12.80 16.21
N HIS A 55 27.47 -13.02 14.89
CA HIS A 55 27.30 -11.94 13.90
C HIS A 55 25.86 -11.52 13.65
N SER A 56 24.85 -12.30 14.09
CA SER A 56 23.44 -11.86 14.03
C SER A 56 23.15 -10.70 15.00
N VAL A 57 23.96 -10.58 16.07
CA VAL A 57 23.82 -9.55 17.11
C VAL A 57 24.69 -8.32 16.84
N THR A 58 25.78 -8.44 16.07
CA THR A 58 26.79 -7.37 15.92
C THR A 58 26.85 -6.68 14.57
N ARG A 59 26.18 -7.19 13.52
CA ARG A 59 26.04 -6.48 12.23
C ARG A 59 24.64 -6.69 11.66
N PRO A 60 23.84 -5.63 11.44
CA PRO A 60 22.52 -5.77 10.83
C PRO A 60 22.69 -6.13 9.34
N LEU A 61 22.75 -7.44 9.06
CA LEU A 61 22.90 -8.04 7.73
C LEU A 61 21.83 -7.56 6.72
N HIS A 62 20.69 -7.05 7.20
CA HIS A 62 19.64 -6.50 6.34
C HIS A 62 20.09 -5.26 5.55
N ARG A 63 20.93 -4.37 6.09
CA ARG A 63 21.33 -3.14 5.38
C ARG A 63 22.38 -3.39 4.30
N VAL A 64 23.43 -4.16 4.60
CA VAL A 64 24.55 -4.36 3.66
C VAL A 64 24.13 -5.12 2.40
N TYR A 65 23.20 -6.08 2.52
CA TYR A 65 22.66 -6.78 1.36
C TYR A 65 21.54 -6.02 0.67
N ALA A 66 20.77 -5.17 1.39
CA ALA A 66 19.80 -4.28 0.77
C ALA A 66 20.51 -3.28 -0.14
N ASP A 67 21.57 -2.62 0.34
CA ASP A 67 22.33 -1.65 -0.44
C ASP A 67 22.89 -2.25 -1.75
N LEU A 68 23.40 -3.49 -1.70
CA LEU A 68 23.91 -4.21 -2.88
C LEU A 68 22.79 -4.64 -3.85
N VAL A 69 21.64 -5.06 -3.32
CA VAL A 69 20.49 -5.43 -4.17
C VAL A 69 19.89 -4.19 -4.83
N ASP A 70 19.84 -3.07 -4.11
CA ASP A 70 19.41 -1.79 -4.62
C ASP A 70 20.37 -1.26 -5.69
N GLU A 71 21.69 -1.41 -5.49
CA GLU A 71 22.72 -1.10 -6.49
C GLU A 71 22.56 -1.93 -7.77
N ILE A 72 22.32 -3.25 -7.64
CA ILE A 72 22.04 -4.12 -8.79
C ILE A 72 20.75 -3.69 -9.50
N ALA A 73 19.70 -3.34 -8.75
CA ALA A 73 18.43 -2.87 -9.31
C ALA A 73 18.58 -1.51 -10.01
N GLU A 74 19.42 -0.62 -9.50
CA GLU A 74 19.73 0.68 -10.10
C GLU A 74 20.55 0.52 -11.39
N ASN A 75 21.59 -0.32 -11.39
CA ASN A 75 22.39 -0.63 -12.57
C ASN A 75 21.54 -1.31 -13.66
N SER A 76 20.65 -2.21 -13.29
CA SER A 76 19.68 -2.81 -14.21
C SER A 76 18.74 -1.77 -14.83
N ARG A 77 18.21 -0.83 -14.03
CA ARG A 77 17.33 0.25 -14.53
C ARG A 77 18.06 1.18 -15.48
N ARG A 78 19.35 1.46 -15.23
CA ARG A 78 20.19 2.27 -16.12
C ARG A 78 20.34 1.64 -17.49
N ILE A 79 20.56 0.32 -17.55
CA ILE A 79 20.61 -0.44 -18.82
C ILE A 79 19.29 -0.33 -19.58
N ASP A 80 18.15 -0.45 -18.89
CA ASP A 80 16.84 -0.29 -19.50
C ASP A 80 16.62 1.11 -20.09
N GLN A 81 17.04 2.15 -19.39
CA GLN A 81 16.95 3.53 -19.88
C GLN A 81 17.83 3.76 -21.11
N LEU A 82 19.06 3.23 -21.10
CA LEU A 82 19.96 3.30 -22.25
C LEU A 82 19.39 2.54 -23.46
N ALA A 83 18.77 1.38 -23.25
CA ALA A 83 18.13 0.61 -24.31
C ALA A 83 16.91 1.36 -24.89
N ALA A 84 16.08 1.95 -24.04
CA ALA A 84 14.95 2.77 -24.49
C ALA A 84 15.40 4.00 -25.29
N ALA A 85 16.46 4.68 -24.85
CA ALA A 85 17.04 5.81 -25.57
C ALA A 85 17.63 5.39 -26.92
N ALA A 86 18.35 4.27 -26.99
CA ALA A 86 18.88 3.73 -28.23
C ALA A 86 17.77 3.35 -29.22
N MET A 87 16.72 2.69 -28.73
CA MET A 87 15.53 2.35 -29.52
C MET A 87 14.87 3.59 -30.15
N GLN A 88 14.73 4.67 -29.39
CA GLN A 88 14.17 5.93 -29.90
C GLN A 88 15.06 6.56 -30.98
N ALA A 89 16.39 6.49 -30.80
CA ALA A 89 17.33 7.00 -31.80
C ALA A 89 17.27 6.21 -33.12
N GLU A 90 17.19 4.88 -33.06
CA GLU A 90 17.03 4.03 -34.25
C GLU A 90 15.69 4.29 -34.97
N CYS A 91 14.61 4.45 -34.21
CA CYS A 91 13.31 4.80 -34.78
C CYS A 91 13.37 6.15 -35.52
N ARG A 92 14.09 7.13 -34.97
CA ARG A 92 14.30 8.43 -35.62
C ARG A 92 15.13 8.32 -36.92
N ASP A 93 16.21 7.56 -36.92
CA ASP A 93 17.04 7.32 -38.10
C ASP A 93 16.25 6.60 -39.21
N MET A 94 15.47 5.59 -38.83
CA MET A 94 14.57 4.89 -39.74
C MET A 94 13.53 5.84 -40.35
N HIS A 95 12.93 6.71 -39.54
CA HIS A 95 11.98 7.70 -40.04
C HIS A 95 12.62 8.68 -41.04
N GLN A 96 13.88 9.05 -40.83
CA GLN A 96 14.64 9.86 -41.80
C GLN A 96 14.89 9.09 -43.10
N LYS A 97 15.31 7.83 -43.04
CA LYS A 97 15.52 6.98 -44.22
C LYS A 97 14.22 6.78 -45.01
N ILE A 98 13.10 6.56 -44.35
CA ILE A 98 11.77 6.46 -45.00
C ILE A 98 11.41 7.77 -45.71
N LYS A 99 11.66 8.93 -45.10
CA LYS A 99 11.43 10.24 -45.74
C LYS A 99 12.29 10.43 -46.98
N VAL A 100 13.56 10.01 -46.93
CA VAL A 100 14.46 10.07 -48.09
C VAL A 100 13.92 9.19 -49.22
N ILE A 101 13.55 7.94 -48.93
CA ILE A 101 12.97 7.02 -49.92
C ILE A 101 11.67 7.60 -50.51
N GLN A 102 10.79 8.14 -49.68
CA GLN A 102 9.54 8.75 -50.12
C GLN A 102 9.78 9.96 -51.01
N SER A 103 10.76 10.80 -50.70
CA SER A 103 11.14 11.94 -51.56
C SER A 103 11.73 11.50 -52.89
N GLN A 104 12.52 10.43 -52.91
CA GLN A 104 13.08 9.85 -54.14
C GLN A 104 11.97 9.26 -55.03
N LEU A 105 11.00 8.55 -54.45
CA LEU A 105 9.84 8.02 -55.18
C LEU A 105 8.97 9.13 -55.78
N GLN A 106 8.79 10.24 -55.08
CA GLN A 106 8.06 11.40 -55.60
C GLN A 106 8.79 12.10 -56.74
N LEU A 107 10.12 12.23 -56.66
CA LEU A 107 10.93 12.80 -57.75
C LEU A 107 10.90 11.93 -59.01
N ILE A 108 10.93 10.61 -58.85
CA ILE A 108 10.86 9.64 -59.97
C ILE A 108 9.46 9.65 -60.62
N ALA A 109 8.39 9.76 -59.82
CA ALA A 109 7.03 9.90 -60.34
C ALA A 109 6.82 11.21 -61.12
N ALA A 110 7.61 12.25 -60.83
CA ALA A 110 7.59 13.53 -61.54
C ALA A 110 8.44 13.52 -62.83
N SER A 111 9.42 12.62 -62.97
CA SER A 111 10.25 12.49 -64.17
C SER A 111 9.64 11.54 -65.21
N ARG A 112 9.20 12.07 -66.35
CA ARG A 112 8.88 11.27 -67.56
C ARG A 112 10.18 10.80 -68.23
N THR A 113 10.69 9.62 -67.88
CA THR A 113 11.86 9.02 -68.57
C THR A 113 11.61 7.59 -69.04
N GLU A 114 12.28 7.22 -70.13
CA GLU A 114 11.99 6.09 -71.02
C GLU A 114 12.01 4.66 -70.39
N PRO A 115 11.31 3.68 -71.00
CA PRO A 115 10.99 2.38 -70.39
C PRO A 115 12.15 1.39 -70.20
N ARG A 116 13.36 1.66 -70.72
CA ARG A 116 14.45 0.66 -70.77
C ARG A 116 15.40 0.69 -69.58
N ASP A 117 15.62 1.85 -68.95
CA ASP A 117 16.43 1.97 -67.72
C ASP A 117 15.65 1.62 -66.45
N LEU A 118 14.31 1.65 -66.53
CA LEU A 118 13.40 1.31 -65.43
C LEU A 118 13.58 -0.13 -64.94
N ASN A 119 13.86 -1.10 -65.81
CA ASN A 119 14.03 -2.50 -65.39
C ASN A 119 15.33 -2.75 -64.61
N GLN A 120 16.43 -2.06 -64.94
CA GLN A 120 17.68 -2.18 -64.18
C GLN A 120 17.61 -1.46 -62.84
N ILE A 121 16.91 -0.32 -62.81
CA ILE A 121 16.69 0.43 -61.58
C ILE A 121 15.68 -0.30 -60.67
N PHE A 122 14.65 -0.91 -61.24
CA PHE A 122 13.65 -1.70 -60.51
C PHE A 122 14.27 -2.94 -59.85
N THR A 123 15.21 -3.64 -60.51
CA THR A 123 15.89 -4.79 -59.90
C THR A 123 16.84 -4.39 -58.77
N VAL A 124 17.50 -3.23 -58.86
CA VAL A 124 18.33 -2.68 -57.77
C VAL A 124 17.48 -2.19 -56.60
N ILE A 125 16.36 -1.50 -56.88
CA ILE A 125 15.40 -1.08 -55.85
C ILE A 125 14.79 -2.28 -55.17
N GLN A 126 14.38 -3.32 -55.91
CA GLN A 126 13.72 -4.49 -55.35
C GLN A 126 14.67 -5.35 -54.52
N SER A 127 15.92 -5.54 -54.98
CA SER A 127 16.93 -6.24 -54.18
C SER A 127 17.35 -5.48 -52.92
N GLN A 128 17.35 -4.13 -52.93
CA GLN A 128 17.53 -3.32 -51.72
C GLN A 128 16.30 -3.33 -50.81
N GLN A 129 15.10 -3.38 -51.39
CA GLN A 129 13.84 -3.41 -50.66
C GLN A 129 13.62 -4.77 -49.98
N ASP A 130 14.03 -5.87 -50.59
CA ASP A 130 13.99 -7.22 -49.99
C ASP A 130 14.97 -7.34 -48.82
N LEU A 131 16.20 -6.81 -48.96
CA LEU A 131 17.19 -6.78 -47.87
C LEU A 131 16.77 -5.84 -46.72
N ALA A 132 16.12 -4.72 -47.06
CA ALA A 132 15.55 -3.82 -46.06
C ALA A 132 14.33 -4.44 -45.37
N ALA A 133 13.49 -5.19 -46.10
CA ALA A 133 12.34 -5.90 -45.54
C ALA A 133 12.75 -7.04 -44.62
N THR A 134 13.78 -7.83 -44.97
CA THR A 134 14.31 -8.88 -44.08
C THR A 134 14.93 -8.28 -42.82
N LYS A 135 15.68 -7.18 -42.93
CA LYS A 135 16.22 -6.48 -41.76
C LYS A 135 15.11 -5.86 -40.91
N MET A 136 14.06 -5.32 -41.53
CA MET A 136 12.88 -4.79 -40.85
C MET A 136 12.15 -5.89 -40.05
N ASP A 137 11.97 -7.08 -40.64
CA ASP A 137 11.29 -8.20 -39.97
C ASP A 137 12.07 -8.71 -38.75
N VAL A 138 13.40 -8.78 -38.86
CA VAL A 138 14.29 -9.14 -37.73
C VAL A 138 14.21 -8.09 -36.62
N ILE A 139 14.18 -6.81 -36.96
CA ILE A 139 14.07 -5.72 -35.97
C ILE A 139 12.68 -5.68 -35.34
N LEU A 140 11.60 -5.86 -36.12
CA LEU A 140 10.23 -5.90 -35.61
C LEU A 140 10.01 -7.09 -34.68
N ASN A 141 10.52 -8.28 -35.00
CA ASN A 141 10.44 -9.44 -34.11
C ASN A 141 11.23 -9.22 -32.81
N LYS A 142 12.42 -8.62 -32.89
CA LYS A 142 13.23 -8.29 -31.72
C LYS A 142 12.61 -7.18 -30.87
N MET A 143 11.96 -6.18 -31.49
CA MET A 143 11.23 -5.11 -30.83
C MET A 143 9.94 -5.61 -30.17
N ALA A 144 9.20 -6.51 -30.82
CA ALA A 144 8.04 -7.18 -30.22
C ALA A 144 8.45 -8.00 -28.99
N SER A 145 9.59 -8.69 -29.06
CA SER A 145 10.16 -9.43 -27.94
C SER A 145 10.56 -8.50 -26.78
N TYR A 146 11.22 -7.38 -27.09
CA TYR A 146 11.56 -6.36 -26.09
C TYR A 146 10.31 -5.75 -25.46
N HIS A 147 9.30 -5.37 -26.26
CA HIS A 147 8.04 -4.81 -25.79
C HIS A 147 7.24 -5.79 -24.93
N ALA A 148 7.23 -7.08 -25.27
CA ALA A 148 6.60 -8.12 -24.45
C ALA A 148 7.27 -8.23 -23.06
N ILE A 149 8.61 -8.19 -23.01
CA ILE A 149 9.36 -8.25 -21.75
C ILE A 149 9.24 -6.93 -20.96
N GLN A 150 9.27 -5.78 -21.62
CA GLN A 150 9.14 -4.46 -20.99
C GLN A 150 7.73 -4.24 -20.42
N SER A 151 6.69 -4.69 -21.13
CA SER A 151 5.31 -4.64 -20.65
C SER A 151 5.10 -5.42 -19.35
N ASN A 152 5.87 -6.50 -19.14
CA ASN A 152 5.80 -7.29 -17.91
C ASN A 152 6.54 -6.64 -16.74
N GLY A 153 7.57 -5.82 -17.01
CA GLY A 153 8.38 -5.17 -15.96
C GLY A 153 7.96 -3.74 -15.58
N ILE A 154 7.16 -3.06 -16.41
CA ILE A 154 6.72 -1.66 -16.19
C ILE A 154 5.33 -1.57 -15.54
N LEU A 155 4.53 -2.63 -15.65
CA LEU A 155 3.31 -2.73 -14.88
C LEU A 155 3.69 -3.13 -13.46
N ASP A 156 3.57 -2.18 -12.53
CA ASP A 156 3.67 -2.41 -11.09
C ASP A 156 2.51 -3.32 -10.65
N THR A 157 2.64 -4.60 -11.02
CA THR A 157 1.67 -5.67 -10.81
C THR A 157 1.48 -5.86 -9.30
N ASN A 158 2.53 -5.56 -8.53
CA ASN A 158 2.59 -5.61 -7.09
C ASN A 158 1.69 -4.55 -6.44
N GLN A 159 1.75 -3.30 -6.90
CA GLN A 159 0.85 -2.25 -6.41
C GLN A 159 -0.60 -2.54 -6.76
N ARG A 160 -0.90 -2.94 -8.01
CA ARG A 160 -2.29 -3.19 -8.43
C ARG A 160 -2.91 -4.43 -7.76
N LEU A 161 -2.13 -5.47 -7.48
CA LEU A 161 -2.60 -6.63 -6.72
C LEU A 161 -2.87 -6.25 -5.27
N SER A 162 -2.02 -5.43 -4.64
CA SER A 162 -2.25 -4.92 -3.29
C SER A 162 -3.53 -4.08 -3.21
N ASP A 163 -3.77 -3.18 -4.17
CA ASP A 163 -4.97 -2.35 -4.23
C ASP A 163 -6.25 -3.18 -4.41
N LEU A 164 -6.20 -4.21 -5.28
CA LEU A 164 -7.32 -5.12 -5.48
C LEU A 164 -7.62 -5.94 -4.22
N GLN A 165 -6.58 -6.46 -3.55
CA GLN A 165 -6.73 -7.21 -2.30
C GLN A 165 -7.26 -6.32 -1.17
N ILE A 166 -6.80 -5.08 -1.05
CA ILE A 166 -7.33 -4.07 -0.13
C ILE A 166 -8.80 -3.82 -0.44
N SER A 167 -9.15 -3.58 -1.70
CA SER A 167 -10.54 -3.35 -2.10
C SER A 167 -11.45 -4.53 -1.74
N GLN A 168 -10.99 -5.77 -1.88
CA GLN A 168 -11.75 -6.96 -1.49
C GLN A 168 -11.98 -7.05 0.02
N ILE A 169 -10.94 -6.80 0.82
CA ILE A 169 -11.05 -6.79 2.29
C ILE A 169 -11.96 -5.66 2.74
N LEU A 170 -11.79 -4.45 2.20
CA LEU A 170 -12.63 -3.30 2.50
C LEU A 170 -14.09 -3.56 2.12
N THR A 171 -14.36 -4.24 1.00
CA THR A 171 -15.72 -4.64 0.61
C THR A 171 -16.31 -5.62 1.62
N HIS A 172 -15.53 -6.61 2.07
CA HIS A 172 -15.98 -7.58 3.07
C HIS A 172 -16.25 -6.91 4.43
N LEU A 173 -15.38 -6.00 4.86
CA LEU A 173 -15.50 -5.26 6.11
C LEU A 173 -16.53 -4.12 6.06
N SER A 174 -16.86 -3.61 4.87
CA SER A 174 -17.85 -2.55 4.65
C SER A 174 -19.29 -3.07 4.70
N ASN A 175 -19.52 -4.39 4.72
CA ASN A 175 -20.84 -4.99 4.92
C ASN A 175 -21.31 -4.92 6.39
N VAL A 176 -20.97 -3.84 7.10
CA VAL A 176 -21.35 -3.59 8.48
C VAL A 176 -22.47 -2.54 8.49
N PRO A 177 -23.55 -2.69 9.28
CA PRO A 177 -24.66 -1.73 9.35
C PRO A 177 -24.30 -0.37 10.00
N LEU A 178 -23.03 0.04 9.97
CA LEU A 178 -22.55 1.34 10.45
C LEU A 178 -22.32 2.29 9.27
N ASP A 179 -22.57 3.57 9.51
CA ASP A 179 -22.26 4.61 8.52
C ASP A 179 -20.75 4.83 8.45
N ASP A 180 -20.30 5.41 7.32
CA ASP A 180 -18.93 5.91 7.14
C ASP A 180 -18.50 6.70 8.40
N PRO A 181 -17.37 6.34 9.05
CA PRO A 181 -16.91 6.98 10.29
C PRO A 181 -16.88 8.50 10.21
N LEU A 182 -16.49 9.03 9.05
CA LEU A 182 -16.41 10.47 8.85
C LEU A 182 -17.80 11.12 8.82
N LYS A 183 -18.77 10.49 8.15
CA LYS A 183 -20.16 10.96 8.09
C LYS A 183 -20.83 10.89 9.46
N SER A 184 -20.61 9.80 10.20
CA SER A 184 -21.13 9.65 11.56
C SER A 184 -20.59 10.75 12.49
N PHE A 185 -19.29 11.03 12.43
CA PHE A 185 -18.69 12.13 13.18
C PHE A 185 -19.26 13.51 12.77
N GLN A 186 -19.34 13.81 11.47
CA GLN A 186 -19.88 15.09 10.99
C GLN A 186 -21.34 15.31 11.39
N HIS A 187 -22.15 14.26 11.31
CA HIS A 187 -23.53 14.29 11.77
C HIS A 187 -23.58 14.67 13.26
N HIS A 188 -22.87 13.93 14.11
CA HIS A 188 -22.83 14.20 15.54
C HIS A 188 -22.29 15.60 15.87
N LEU A 189 -21.24 16.06 15.18
CA LEU A 189 -20.70 17.41 15.33
C LEU A 189 -21.73 18.49 14.96
N PHE A 190 -22.52 18.28 13.90
CA PHE A 190 -23.58 19.20 13.50
C PHE A 190 -24.68 19.31 14.58
N PHE A 191 -25.17 18.18 15.09
CA PHE A 191 -26.19 18.16 16.14
C PHE A 191 -25.67 18.77 17.44
N ARG A 192 -24.42 18.51 17.80
CA ARG A 192 -23.74 19.17 18.93
C ARG A 192 -23.72 20.69 18.76
N LYS A 193 -23.25 21.20 17.62
CA LYS A 193 -23.23 22.66 17.34
C LYS A 193 -24.62 23.27 17.44
N ARG A 194 -25.64 22.56 16.94
CA ARG A 194 -27.04 22.98 17.03
C ARG A 194 -27.55 23.00 18.47
N ARG A 195 -27.19 22.00 19.29
CA ARG A 195 -27.50 21.97 20.73
C ARG A 195 -26.83 23.16 21.44
N ALA A 196 -25.54 23.38 21.22
CA ALA A 196 -24.78 24.48 21.83
C ALA A 196 -25.32 25.88 21.48
N GLN A 197 -25.97 26.05 20.32
CA GLN A 197 -26.61 27.30 19.92
C GLN A 197 -28.01 27.50 20.53
N GLY A 198 -28.70 26.43 20.93
CA GLY A 198 -30.08 26.45 21.43
C GLY A 198 -30.23 26.41 22.95
N THR A 199 -29.21 25.96 23.69
CA THR A 199 -29.25 25.88 25.16
C THR A 199 -28.36 26.92 25.82
N ASN A 200 -28.97 27.84 26.56
CA ASN A 200 -28.29 28.54 27.66
C ASN A 200 -27.94 27.48 28.72
N LEU A 201 -26.65 27.19 28.88
CA LEU A 201 -26.02 26.31 29.88
C LEU A 201 -26.94 25.79 31.01
N SER A 202 -27.52 24.62 30.81
CA SER A 202 -27.71 23.65 31.90
C SER A 202 -26.66 22.58 31.71
N THR A 203 -25.40 22.97 31.91
CA THR A 203 -24.30 22.07 32.23
C THR A 203 -24.79 21.09 33.28
N VAL A 204 -24.86 19.81 32.92
CA VAL A 204 -24.86 18.75 33.93
C VAL A 204 -23.66 19.05 34.84
N THR A 205 -23.98 19.25 36.11
CA THR A 205 -23.22 19.91 37.18
C THR A 205 -21.98 19.15 37.64
N ASN A 206 -21.44 18.28 36.82
CA ASN A 206 -20.25 17.52 37.14
C ASN A 206 -19.31 17.53 35.94
N ALA A 207 -18.34 18.44 35.97
CA ALA A 207 -17.22 18.46 35.05
C ALA A 207 -16.30 17.27 35.35
N PHE A 208 -16.79 16.05 35.19
CA PHE A 208 -16.06 14.82 35.49
C PHE A 208 -14.80 14.69 34.62
N TRP A 209 -14.74 15.39 33.48
CA TRP A 209 -13.55 15.55 32.66
C TRP A 209 -12.42 16.33 33.34
N LEU A 210 -12.72 17.10 34.40
CA LEU A 210 -11.71 17.71 35.27
C LEU A 210 -11.22 16.76 36.37
N SER A 211 -11.81 15.56 36.50
CA SER A 211 -11.36 14.60 37.49
C SER A 211 -9.94 14.12 37.18
N SER A 212 -9.14 13.95 38.22
CA SER A 212 -7.78 13.40 38.12
C SER A 212 -7.77 12.01 37.47
N ARG A 213 -8.85 11.23 37.64
CA ARG A 213 -9.03 9.91 37.01
C ARG A 213 -9.14 10.03 35.49
N PHE A 214 -9.90 10.99 34.98
CA PHE A 214 -9.98 11.22 33.53
C PHE A 214 -8.66 11.79 32.99
N GLN A 215 -8.05 12.75 33.68
CA GLN A 215 -6.76 13.32 33.27
C GLN A 215 -5.63 12.28 33.28
N SER A 216 -5.65 11.33 34.23
CA SER A 216 -4.67 10.24 34.28
C SER A 216 -4.74 9.32 33.05
N LEU A 217 -5.90 9.24 32.38
CA LEU A 217 -6.03 8.48 31.13
C LEU A 217 -5.12 9.05 30.03
N PHE A 218 -5.06 10.37 29.91
CA PHE A 218 -4.25 11.05 28.89
C PHE A 218 -2.82 11.31 29.35
N SER A 219 -2.58 11.42 30.66
CA SER A 219 -1.27 11.74 31.23
C SER A 219 -0.36 10.52 31.41
N THR A 220 -0.92 9.31 31.47
CA THR A 220 -0.11 8.09 31.58
C THR A 220 0.55 7.75 30.25
N ASP A 221 1.82 7.38 30.29
CA ASP A 221 2.57 6.92 29.12
C ASP A 221 2.21 5.49 28.68
N ASP A 222 1.40 4.77 29.44
CA ASP A 222 1.02 3.37 29.18
C ASP A 222 -0.37 3.23 28.55
N SER A 223 -0.72 2.06 28.04
CA SER A 223 -2.07 1.77 27.56
C SER A 223 -3.09 1.89 28.70
N ALA A 224 -4.24 2.50 28.42
CA ALA A 224 -5.24 2.77 29.45
C ALA A 224 -6.66 2.77 28.88
N LEU A 225 -7.63 2.34 29.70
CA LEU A 225 -9.05 2.28 29.35
C LEU A 225 -9.86 3.06 30.39
N ALA A 226 -10.74 3.95 29.91
CA ALA A 226 -11.74 4.62 30.72
C ALA A 226 -13.13 4.16 30.30
N LEU A 227 -13.88 3.64 31.27
CA LEU A 227 -15.30 3.37 31.14
C LEU A 227 -16.08 4.51 31.80
N MET A 228 -16.85 5.25 31.02
CA MET A 228 -17.77 6.26 31.51
C MET A 228 -19.15 5.64 31.61
N ARG A 229 -19.82 5.82 32.74
CA ARG A 229 -21.18 5.33 32.92
C ARG A 229 -22.11 6.51 33.12
N GLY A 230 -23.05 6.66 32.19
CA GLY A 230 -24.10 7.66 32.26
C GLY A 230 -25.44 7.09 32.70
N ASN A 231 -26.34 7.98 33.08
CA ASN A 231 -27.77 7.72 33.01
C ASN A 231 -28.35 8.38 31.74
N PHE A 232 -29.63 8.13 31.46
CA PHE A 232 -30.32 8.68 30.28
C PHE A 232 -30.23 10.21 30.19
N ALA A 233 -30.23 10.92 31.33
CA ALA A 233 -30.12 12.38 31.36
C ALA A 233 -28.72 12.88 30.95
N THR A 234 -27.67 12.10 31.21
CA THR A 234 -26.28 12.43 30.84
C THR A 234 -25.86 11.96 29.45
N ARG A 235 -26.70 11.18 28.76
CA ARG A 235 -26.44 10.59 27.44
C ARG A 235 -25.89 11.60 26.44
N GLN A 236 -26.58 12.73 26.28
CA GLN A 236 -26.21 13.73 25.28
C GLN A 236 -24.88 14.42 25.63
N VAL A 237 -24.61 14.63 26.93
CA VAL A 237 -23.36 15.23 27.41
C VAL A 237 -22.18 14.30 27.17
N LEU A 238 -22.36 13.02 27.43
CA LEU A 238 -21.34 12.01 27.18
C LEU A 238 -21.03 11.85 25.69
N GLN A 239 -22.05 11.87 24.85
CA GLN A 239 -21.87 11.89 23.40
C GLN A 239 -21.16 13.16 22.93
N ASP A 240 -21.53 14.33 23.46
CA ASP A 240 -20.87 15.60 23.15
C ASP A 240 -19.39 15.57 23.55
N LEU A 241 -19.04 14.95 24.69
CA LEU A 241 -17.66 14.72 25.10
C LEU A 241 -16.90 13.82 24.11
N CYS A 242 -17.49 12.71 23.66
CA CYS A 242 -16.86 11.84 22.66
C CYS A 242 -16.52 12.62 21.38
N ILE A 243 -17.44 13.46 20.92
CA ILE A 243 -17.24 14.31 19.75
C ILE A 243 -16.10 15.30 20.01
N ASP A 244 -16.09 15.95 21.19
CA ASP A 244 -15.02 16.86 21.58
C ASP A 244 -13.66 16.19 21.58
N VAL A 245 -13.55 15.00 22.18
CA VAL A 245 -12.29 14.25 22.22
C VAL A 245 -11.84 13.89 20.80
N ILE A 246 -12.74 13.37 19.95
CA ILE A 246 -12.40 13.03 18.56
C ILE A 246 -11.94 14.28 17.80
N ASP A 247 -12.65 15.40 17.91
CA ASP A 247 -12.31 16.65 17.22
C ASP A 247 -10.91 17.15 17.63
N HIS A 248 -10.62 17.19 18.93
CA HIS A 248 -9.31 17.62 19.46
C HIS A 248 -8.17 16.70 19.02
N LEU A 249 -8.37 15.37 19.08
CA LEU A 249 -7.35 14.40 18.67
C LEU A 249 -7.05 14.50 17.18
N ARG A 250 -8.08 14.71 16.36
CA ARG A 250 -7.94 14.90 14.90
C ARG A 250 -7.24 16.21 14.56
N CYS A 251 -7.60 17.31 15.21
CA CYS A 251 -6.88 18.59 15.06
C CYS A 251 -5.40 18.48 15.45
N SER A 252 -5.07 17.56 16.36
CA SER A 252 -3.70 17.28 16.79
C SER A 252 -2.96 16.25 15.93
N ASN A 253 -3.57 15.77 14.85
CA ASN A 253 -3.05 14.72 13.94
C ASN A 253 -2.68 13.40 14.64
N ILE A 254 -3.43 13.03 15.69
CA ILE A 254 -3.24 11.77 16.41
C ILE A 254 -4.15 10.69 15.79
N PRO A 255 -3.63 9.48 15.48
CA PRO A 255 -4.44 8.37 14.99
C PRO A 255 -5.57 8.05 15.96
N THR A 256 -6.81 8.24 15.48
CA THR A 256 -8.01 8.06 16.29
C THR A 256 -9.00 7.23 15.51
N LEU A 257 -9.53 6.18 16.15
CA LEU A 257 -10.60 5.34 15.65
C LEU A 257 -11.83 5.56 16.52
N TRP A 258 -13.01 5.53 15.91
CA TRP A 258 -14.24 5.73 16.68
C TRP A 258 -15.40 4.90 16.18
N ALA A 259 -16.30 4.57 17.09
CA ALA A 259 -17.59 3.96 16.80
C ALA A 259 -18.66 4.78 17.53
N LEU A 260 -19.47 5.49 16.74
CA LEU A 260 -20.53 6.37 17.25
C LEU A 260 -21.89 5.84 16.79
N LYS A 261 -22.92 6.07 17.61
CA LYS A 261 -24.30 5.70 17.30
C LYS A 261 -24.73 6.19 15.91
N LYS A 262 -25.30 5.29 15.11
CA LYS A 262 -25.93 5.64 13.83
C LYS A 262 -27.17 6.51 14.02
N ALA A 263 -27.38 7.47 13.12
CA ALA A 263 -28.59 8.27 13.09
C ALA A 263 -29.80 7.38 12.77
N PRO A 264 -30.94 7.51 13.48
CA PRO A 264 -32.14 6.74 13.15
C PRO A 264 -32.63 7.14 11.76
N THR A 265 -32.41 6.26 10.79
CA THR A 265 -33.03 6.34 9.46
C THR A 265 -34.25 5.41 9.43
N PRO A 266 -35.35 5.78 8.75
CA PRO A 266 -36.60 5.00 8.73
C PRO A 266 -36.44 3.55 8.23
N THR A 267 -35.34 3.23 7.58
CA THR A 267 -35.02 1.88 7.05
C THR A 267 -34.27 0.96 8.03
N ASN A 268 -33.76 1.47 9.16
CA ASN A 268 -32.78 0.76 10.01
C ASN A 268 -33.22 0.55 11.47
N GLU A 269 -34.52 0.58 11.79
CA GLU A 269 -35.01 0.36 13.16
C GLU A 269 -34.74 -1.06 13.70
N GLN A 270 -34.12 -1.97 12.92
CA GLN A 270 -34.00 -3.39 13.23
C GLN A 270 -32.58 -3.98 13.09
N ALA A 271 -31.56 -3.20 12.71
CA ALA A 271 -30.21 -3.75 12.54
C ALA A 271 -29.49 -3.84 13.89
N GLN A 272 -29.60 -5.00 14.55
CA GLN A 272 -28.82 -5.32 15.75
C GLN A 272 -27.33 -5.41 15.38
N LEU A 273 -26.51 -4.57 16.01
CA LEU A 273 -25.06 -4.52 15.81
C LEU A 273 -24.36 -5.55 16.68
N SER A 274 -23.66 -6.51 16.10
CA SER A 274 -22.84 -7.47 16.85
C SER A 274 -21.48 -6.87 17.27
N ILE A 275 -20.87 -7.42 18.33
CA ILE A 275 -19.47 -7.13 18.68
C ILE A 275 -18.54 -7.45 17.50
N ALA A 276 -18.83 -8.51 16.74
CA ALA A 276 -18.07 -8.85 15.55
C ALA A 276 -18.14 -7.74 14.49
N ASP A 277 -19.29 -7.08 14.35
CA ASP A 277 -19.49 -5.99 13.40
C ASP A 277 -18.78 -4.72 13.87
N LEU A 278 -18.78 -4.43 15.17
CA LEU A 278 -17.95 -3.38 15.76
C LEU A 278 -16.47 -3.62 15.46
N LEU A 279 -15.96 -4.83 15.69
CA LEU A 279 -14.56 -5.15 15.46
C LEU A 279 -14.20 -5.02 13.97
N LYS A 280 -15.04 -5.53 13.06
CA LYS A 280 -14.86 -5.33 11.61
C LYS A 280 -14.81 -3.86 11.22
N TYR A 281 -15.66 -3.03 11.83
CA TYR A 281 -15.69 -1.59 11.59
C TYR A 281 -14.43 -0.87 12.09
N LEU A 282 -13.92 -1.25 13.26
CA LEU A 282 -12.67 -0.69 13.78
C LEU A 282 -11.46 -1.15 12.98
N ILE A 283 -11.44 -2.41 12.55
CA ILE A 283 -10.40 -2.95 11.65
C ILE A 283 -10.41 -2.16 10.33
N PHE A 284 -11.58 -1.92 9.75
CA PHE A 284 -11.73 -1.15 8.53
C PHE A 284 -11.10 0.24 8.67
N GLN A 285 -11.39 0.95 9.76
CA GLN A 285 -10.77 2.23 10.06
C GLN A 285 -9.25 2.14 10.24
N ALA A 286 -8.77 1.14 10.98
CA ALA A 286 -7.34 0.92 11.19
C ALA A 286 -6.59 0.73 9.86
N LEU A 287 -7.16 -0.07 8.95
CA LEU A 287 -6.57 -0.33 7.64
C LEU A 287 -6.57 0.91 6.74
N GLN A 288 -7.61 1.75 6.80
CA GLN A 288 -7.64 3.01 6.04
C GLN A 288 -6.57 4.00 6.50
N LEU A 289 -6.32 4.06 7.81
CA LEU A 289 -5.33 4.96 8.40
C LEU A 289 -3.88 4.47 8.21
N ASN A 290 -3.67 3.17 8.02
CA ASN A 290 -2.34 2.60 8.00
C ASN A 290 -1.77 2.52 6.57
N GLU A 291 -0.96 3.51 6.20
CA GLU A 291 -0.29 3.52 4.90
C GLU A 291 0.79 2.43 4.79
N SER A 292 1.43 2.05 5.90
CA SER A 292 2.49 1.01 5.91
C SER A 292 1.95 -0.40 5.67
N LEU A 293 0.68 -0.65 5.98
CA LEU A 293 0.01 -1.93 5.73
C LEU A 293 -0.39 -2.13 4.27
N LYS A 294 -0.23 -1.12 3.41
CA LYS A 294 -0.53 -1.22 1.97
C LYS A 294 0.50 -2.03 1.17
N THR A 295 1.53 -2.58 1.80
CA THR A 295 2.50 -3.47 1.13
C THR A 295 1.88 -4.84 0.80
N GLU A 296 2.07 -5.30 -0.44
CA GLU A 296 1.47 -6.52 -0.99
C GLU A 296 1.68 -7.79 -0.14
N LYS A 297 2.93 -8.06 0.30
CA LYS A 297 3.27 -9.28 1.07
C LYS A 297 2.54 -9.34 2.40
N THR A 298 2.42 -8.20 3.08
CA THR A 298 1.73 -8.09 4.37
C THR A 298 0.22 -8.16 4.17
N MET A 299 -0.29 -7.62 3.05
CA MET A 299 -1.71 -7.56 2.77
C MET A 299 -2.30 -8.88 2.28
N ALA A 300 -1.60 -9.62 1.43
CA ALA A 300 -2.04 -10.93 0.93
C ALA A 300 -2.21 -11.94 2.08
N TRP A 301 -1.24 -11.97 3.01
CA TRP A 301 -1.30 -12.82 4.20
C TRP A 301 -2.46 -12.43 5.13
N ARG A 302 -2.68 -11.13 5.34
CA ARG A 302 -3.79 -10.64 6.15
C ARG A 302 -5.15 -10.84 5.48
N CYS A 303 -5.24 -10.78 4.15
CA CYS A 303 -6.47 -11.06 3.40
C CYS A 303 -7.03 -12.45 3.71
N ALA A 304 -6.17 -13.47 3.67
CA ALA A 304 -6.53 -14.84 4.01
C ALA A 304 -7.00 -14.96 5.47
N GLN A 305 -6.40 -14.20 6.38
CA GLN A 305 -6.83 -14.19 7.78
C GLN A 305 -8.17 -13.47 7.98
N PHE A 306 -8.39 -12.34 7.33
CA PHE A 306 -9.65 -11.60 7.40
C PHE A 306 -10.82 -12.40 6.82
N GLN A 307 -10.62 -13.13 5.73
CA GLN A 307 -11.64 -14.00 5.15
C GLN A 307 -11.94 -15.23 6.01
N ARG A 308 -10.98 -15.67 6.83
CA ARG A 308 -11.12 -16.86 7.68
C ARG A 308 -11.65 -16.54 9.08
N ALA A 309 -11.43 -15.32 9.57
CA ALA A 309 -11.83 -14.91 10.92
C ALA A 309 -13.35 -14.74 11.00
N THR A 310 -14.01 -15.66 11.69
CA THR A 310 -15.46 -15.66 11.91
C THR A 310 -15.83 -15.39 13.37
N THR A 311 -14.88 -15.57 14.29
CA THR A 311 -15.09 -15.39 15.74
C THR A 311 -14.68 -13.99 16.21
N ALA A 312 -15.31 -13.51 17.29
CA ALA A 312 -14.97 -12.22 17.90
C ALA A 312 -13.51 -12.15 18.39
N THR A 313 -12.98 -13.27 18.91
CA THR A 313 -11.58 -13.35 19.38
C THR A 313 -10.59 -13.22 18.22
N GLU A 314 -10.82 -13.90 17.10
CA GLU A 314 -9.94 -13.79 15.92
C GLU A 314 -9.98 -12.38 15.33
N LEU A 315 -11.18 -11.78 15.22
CA LEU A 315 -11.34 -10.40 14.80
C LEU A 315 -10.63 -9.42 15.75
N PHE A 316 -10.67 -9.68 17.06
CA PHE A 316 -9.96 -8.86 18.04
C PHE A 316 -8.43 -8.94 17.88
N GLN A 317 -7.89 -10.13 17.65
CA GLN A 317 -6.45 -10.29 17.37
C GLN A 317 -6.04 -9.57 16.08
N LEU A 318 -6.88 -9.64 15.04
CA LEU A 318 -6.67 -8.90 13.80
C LEU A 318 -6.73 -7.38 14.00
N LEU A 319 -7.61 -6.89 14.85
CA LEU A 319 -7.66 -5.48 15.24
C LEU A 319 -6.33 -5.07 15.89
N LEU A 320 -5.86 -5.78 16.92
CA LEU A 320 -4.58 -5.47 17.56
C LEU A 320 -3.42 -5.46 16.55
N ALA A 321 -3.38 -6.45 15.65
CA ALA A 321 -2.36 -6.54 14.63
C ALA A 321 -2.46 -5.42 13.58
N ALA A 322 -3.65 -4.85 13.33
CA ALA A 322 -3.83 -3.70 12.43
C ALA A 322 -3.42 -2.38 13.11
N LEU A 323 -3.57 -2.32 14.43
CA LEU A 323 -3.17 -1.17 15.24
C LEU A 323 -1.64 -1.04 15.37
N ASP A 324 -0.90 -2.16 15.39
CA ASP A 324 0.55 -2.18 15.66
C ASP A 324 1.45 -1.40 14.67
N GLY A 325 0.90 -0.93 13.54
CA GLY A 325 1.62 -0.12 12.56
C GLY A 325 1.14 1.33 12.42
N LEU A 326 0.19 1.79 13.24
CA LEU A 326 -0.42 3.12 13.08
C LEU A 326 0.34 4.25 13.77
N GLY A 327 1.22 3.94 14.72
CA GLY A 327 2.07 4.92 15.40
C GLY A 327 2.25 4.63 16.89
N ARG A 328 2.94 5.55 17.59
CA ARG A 328 3.30 5.36 19.00
C ARG A 328 2.10 5.40 19.95
N GLN A 329 1.05 6.13 19.58
CA GLN A 329 -0.12 6.32 20.42
C GLN A 329 -1.38 6.36 19.56
N ILE A 330 -2.39 5.59 19.95
CA ILE A 330 -3.66 5.45 19.24
C ILE A 330 -4.79 5.64 20.23
N TYR A 331 -5.80 6.39 19.81
CA TYR A 331 -7.02 6.59 20.58
C TYR A 331 -8.20 5.84 19.97
N LEU A 332 -8.99 5.21 20.82
CA LEU A 332 -10.20 4.49 20.44
C LEU A 332 -11.37 5.06 21.25
N VAL A 333 -12.39 5.58 20.58
CA VAL A 333 -13.58 6.17 21.21
C VAL A 333 -14.82 5.38 20.80
N ILE A 334 -15.45 4.68 21.75
CA ILE A 334 -16.58 3.78 21.50
C ILE A 334 -17.79 4.23 22.32
N ASP A 335 -18.89 4.50 21.63
CA ASP A 335 -20.22 4.70 22.22
C ASP A 335 -20.96 3.35 22.25
N LEU A 336 -21.07 2.74 23.43
CA LEU A 336 -21.66 1.40 23.61
C LEU A 336 -23.19 1.42 23.66
N GLU A 337 -23.84 2.58 23.68
CA GLU A 337 -25.29 2.71 23.80
C GLU A 337 -26.07 2.07 22.62
N THR A 338 -25.39 1.78 21.51
CA THR A 338 -25.94 1.02 20.37
C THR A 338 -25.64 -0.47 20.37
N ILE A 339 -24.78 -0.92 21.28
CA ILE A 339 -24.23 -2.29 21.35
C ILE A 339 -24.87 -3.04 22.54
N GLU A 340 -25.71 -2.33 23.31
CA GLU A 340 -26.28 -2.78 24.59
C GLU A 340 -27.10 -4.07 24.49
N GLU A 341 -27.72 -4.39 23.34
CA GLU A 341 -28.44 -5.66 23.14
C GLU A 341 -27.52 -6.85 22.75
N SER A 342 -26.32 -6.61 22.22
CA SER A 342 -25.43 -7.67 21.69
C SER A 342 -24.22 -8.00 22.59
N LEU A 343 -24.06 -7.31 23.72
CA LEU A 343 -23.15 -7.72 24.80
C LEU A 343 -23.52 -9.09 25.39
N GLN A 344 -24.75 -9.57 25.14
CA GLN A 344 -25.12 -10.97 25.28
C GLN A 344 -24.75 -11.75 24.01
N SER A 345 -23.49 -11.70 23.56
CA SER A 345 -23.04 -12.57 22.48
C SER A 345 -23.18 -14.02 22.95
N VAL A 346 -23.69 -14.90 22.07
CA VAL A 346 -23.82 -16.35 22.30
C VAL A 346 -22.49 -17.00 22.72
N ASP A 347 -21.36 -16.35 22.41
CA ASP A 347 -19.99 -16.82 22.63
C ASP A 347 -19.32 -16.27 23.92
N GLY A 348 -19.98 -15.40 24.70
CA GLY A 348 -19.45 -14.88 25.97
C GLY A 348 -18.23 -13.94 25.86
N PHE A 349 -17.89 -13.43 24.68
CA PHE A 349 -16.75 -12.54 24.49
C PHE A 349 -17.02 -11.14 25.07
N ASN A 350 -16.16 -10.69 25.99
CA ASN A 350 -16.23 -9.35 26.57
C ASN A 350 -15.06 -8.49 26.06
N ILE A 351 -15.40 -7.47 25.27
CA ILE A 351 -14.43 -6.57 24.64
C ILE A 351 -13.60 -5.78 25.66
N VAL A 352 -14.18 -5.40 26.80
CA VAL A 352 -13.49 -4.65 27.85
C VAL A 352 -12.43 -5.54 28.49
N SER A 353 -12.77 -6.77 28.85
CA SER A 353 -11.79 -7.71 29.43
C SER A 353 -10.69 -8.09 28.43
N ALA A 354 -11.04 -8.22 27.13
CA ALA A 354 -10.07 -8.52 26.09
C ALA A 354 -9.02 -7.40 25.94
N PHE A 355 -9.44 -6.13 25.97
CA PHE A 355 -8.52 -5.00 25.97
C PHE A 355 -7.66 -4.92 27.24
N LEU A 356 -8.25 -5.15 28.42
CA LEU A 356 -7.46 -5.17 29.66
C LEU A 356 -6.43 -6.30 29.66
N GLN A 357 -6.78 -7.49 29.17
CA GLN A 357 -5.84 -8.59 29.03
C GLN A 357 -4.72 -8.30 28.03
N SER A 358 -5.02 -7.64 26.91
CA SER A 358 -3.99 -7.30 25.91
C SER A 358 -3.01 -6.26 26.44
N PHE A 359 -3.43 -5.35 27.31
CA PHE A 359 -2.52 -4.40 27.98
C PHE A 359 -1.51 -5.12 28.88
N HIS A 360 -1.94 -6.17 29.57
CA HIS A 360 -1.06 -6.95 30.45
C HIS A 360 -0.14 -7.92 29.68
N ALA A 361 -0.60 -8.45 28.54
CA ALA A 361 0.15 -9.40 27.73
C ALA A 361 1.25 -8.74 26.88
N SER A 362 1.10 -7.46 26.51
CA SER A 362 2.05 -6.75 25.67
C SER A 362 3.21 -6.17 26.50
N GLN A 363 4.29 -6.93 26.67
CA GLN A 363 5.53 -6.46 27.32
C GLN A 363 6.54 -5.80 26.35
N SER A 364 6.14 -5.43 25.13
CA SER A 364 6.97 -4.68 24.19
C SER A 364 6.18 -3.63 23.38
N PRO A 365 6.77 -2.46 23.08
CA PRO A 365 6.14 -1.18 23.40
C PRO A 365 6.14 -0.18 22.24
N ASN A 366 5.77 -0.60 21.03
CA ASN A 366 5.71 0.37 19.94
C ASN A 366 4.39 1.13 19.89
N THR A 367 3.28 0.51 20.29
CA THR A 367 1.95 1.09 20.12
C THR A 367 1.21 1.18 21.46
N ARG A 368 0.91 2.38 21.92
CA ARG A 368 0.17 2.65 23.17
C ARG A 368 -1.30 2.90 22.86
N LEU A 369 -2.20 2.15 23.49
CA LEU A 369 -3.63 2.23 23.20
C LEU A 369 -4.39 2.96 24.33
N LYS A 370 -5.08 4.03 23.98
CA LYS A 370 -5.96 4.80 24.88
C LYS A 370 -7.40 4.59 24.47
N ILE A 371 -8.21 3.98 25.34
CA ILE A 371 -9.59 3.62 25.01
C ILE A 371 -10.55 4.40 25.90
N ILE A 372 -11.53 5.04 25.27
CA ILE A 372 -12.67 5.68 25.92
C ILE A 372 -13.91 4.92 25.50
N ILE A 373 -14.59 4.37 26.49
CA ILE A 373 -15.83 3.64 26.32
C ILE A 373 -16.90 4.38 27.10
N VAL A 374 -18.00 4.71 26.44
CA VAL A 374 -19.10 5.53 26.97
C VAL A 374 -20.41 4.77 26.96
#